data_AF-A0A8I6S5T3-F1
#
_entry.id   AF-A0A8I6S5T3-F1
#
_cell.length_a   1.000
_cell.length_b   1.000
_cell.length_c   1.000
_cell.angle_alpha   90.00
_cell.angle_beta   90.00
_cell.angle_gamma   90.00
#
_symmetry.space_group_name_H-M   'P 1'
#
loop_
_entity.id
_entity.type
_entity.pdbx_description
1 polymer ?
#
loop_
_entity_poly.entity_id
_entity_poly.type
_entity_poly.pdbx_seq_one_letter_code
_entity_poly.pdbx_strand_id
1 'polypeptide(L)'
;MALENRTHIPLLVERIINKIRDLKAQNELKKREQNKAAIKIQKYVRGFITRRHLQFLHECAIVIQKYFRGYKTRKVVAVVAKFKYDLMVEQYHHMCATKIQSLWRGYNARKNFNYYKFKKWLDEIIMKNKSVTVDMIMFKSNEMARKEKEMIQDYNDWIEFMATKLHHLLRTKVTPGIYSKKGSSELSEIEKYLKKFKYSQFMEELRDERVKVALEDILKTNKTCARTKVHEKCLESYRAKYTISNPAL
;
A
#
# COMPACT_ATOMS: atom_id res chain seq x y z
N MET A 1 -83.12 65.15 -102.28
CA MET A 1 -83.04 63.66 -102.22
C MET A 1 -81.64 63.07 -102.47
N ALA A 2 -80.70 63.71 -103.17
CA ALA A 2 -79.35 63.14 -103.40
C ALA A 2 -78.29 63.40 -102.29
N LEU A 3 -78.53 64.38 -101.41
CA LEU A 3 -77.57 64.79 -100.36
C LEU A 3 -77.69 63.96 -99.06
N GLU A 4 -78.84 63.37 -98.77
CA GLU A 4 -79.04 62.50 -97.59
C GLU A 4 -78.32 61.13 -97.75
N ASN A 5 -78.12 60.66 -98.98
CA ASN A 5 -77.43 59.40 -99.25
C ASN A 5 -75.88 59.48 -99.19
N ARG A 6 -75.27 60.68 -99.29
CA ARG A 6 -73.79 60.84 -99.24
C ARG A 6 -73.21 60.85 -97.82
N THR A 7 -73.99 61.27 -96.81
CA THR A 7 -73.57 61.30 -95.41
C THR A 7 -73.80 59.96 -94.69
N HIS A 8 -74.66 59.10 -95.24
CA HIS A 8 -75.06 57.84 -94.62
C HIS A 8 -74.01 56.73 -94.75
N ILE A 9 -73.20 56.72 -95.83
CA ILE A 9 -72.18 55.67 -96.08
C ILE A 9 -71.00 55.77 -95.09
N PRO A 10 -70.37 56.94 -94.86
CA PRO A 10 -69.27 57.07 -93.89
C PRO A 10 -69.68 56.72 -92.45
N LEU A 11 -70.89 57.12 -92.03
CA LEU A 11 -71.44 56.79 -90.71
C LEU A 11 -71.69 55.27 -90.54
N LEU A 12 -72.13 54.58 -91.61
CA LEU A 12 -72.27 53.13 -91.61
C LEU A 12 -70.91 52.43 -91.49
N VAL A 13 -69.89 52.89 -92.23
CA VAL A 13 -68.52 52.35 -92.17
C VAL A 13 -67.92 52.54 -90.78
N GLU A 14 -68.05 53.72 -90.18
CA GLU A 14 -67.59 54.00 -88.82
C GLU A 14 -68.30 53.12 -87.78
N ARG A 15 -69.63 52.95 -87.91
CA ARG A 15 -70.41 52.05 -87.04
C ARG A 15 -69.94 50.60 -87.16
N ILE A 16 -69.63 50.12 -88.37
CA ILE A 16 -69.11 48.77 -88.61
C ILE A 16 -67.72 48.61 -88.00
N ILE A 17 -66.81 49.59 -88.18
CA ILE A 17 -65.46 49.57 -87.61
C ILE A 17 -65.51 49.51 -86.08
N ASN A 18 -66.34 50.34 -85.46
CA ASN A 18 -66.52 50.33 -84.00
C ASN A 18 -67.10 48.99 -83.53
N LYS A 19 -68.08 48.43 -84.25
CA LYS A 19 -68.62 47.09 -83.93
C LYS A 19 -67.57 45.98 -84.02
N ILE A 20 -66.69 46.01 -85.03
CA ILE A 20 -65.58 45.06 -85.15
C ILE A 20 -64.58 45.21 -83.99
N ARG A 21 -64.27 46.45 -83.59
CA ARG A 21 -63.37 46.72 -82.45
C ARG A 21 -63.95 46.18 -81.15
N ASP A 22 -65.24 46.40 -80.91
CA ASP A 22 -65.94 45.91 -79.71
C ASP A 22 -66.00 44.38 -79.68
N LEU A 23 -66.31 43.74 -80.82
CA LEU A 23 -66.29 42.27 -80.92
C LEU A 23 -64.90 41.68 -80.66
N LYS A 24 -63.84 42.33 -81.14
CA LYS A 24 -62.46 41.94 -80.83
C LYS A 24 -62.14 42.08 -79.34
N ALA A 25 -62.54 43.18 -78.71
CA ALA A 25 -62.33 43.40 -77.29
C ALA A 25 -63.10 42.38 -76.42
N GLN A 26 -64.34 42.05 -76.79
CA GLN A 26 -65.14 41.02 -76.13
C GLN A 26 -64.51 39.62 -76.26
N ASN A 27 -64.00 39.27 -77.45
CA ASN A 27 -63.31 38.00 -77.67
C ASN A 27 -62.01 37.90 -76.85
N GLU A 28 -61.22 38.97 -76.76
CA GLU A 28 -60.01 39.00 -75.92
C GLU A 28 -60.34 38.88 -74.42
N LEU A 29 -61.40 39.54 -73.96
CA LEU A 29 -61.86 39.40 -72.57
C LEU A 29 -62.28 37.95 -72.27
N LYS A 30 -63.09 37.34 -73.15
CA LYS A 30 -63.51 35.94 -73.03
C LYS A 30 -62.32 34.98 -73.02
N LYS A 31 -61.32 35.21 -73.88
CA LYS A 31 -60.08 34.42 -73.90
C LYS A 31 -59.29 34.56 -72.60
N ARG A 32 -59.21 35.77 -72.02
CA ARG A 32 -58.57 35.99 -70.72
C ARG A 32 -59.30 35.26 -69.58
N GLU A 33 -60.63 35.26 -69.58
CA GLU A 33 -61.44 34.53 -68.59
C GLU A 33 -61.24 33.01 -68.69
N GLN A 34 -61.28 32.48 -69.92
CA GLN A 34 -60.98 31.07 -70.19
C GLN A 34 -59.56 30.69 -69.75
N ASN A 35 -58.57 31.54 -70.03
CA ASN A 35 -57.20 31.32 -69.58
C ASN A 35 -57.09 31.34 -68.04
N LYS A 36 -57.75 32.26 -67.36
CA LYS A 36 -57.78 32.29 -65.88
C LYS A 36 -58.41 31.01 -65.31
N ALA A 37 -59.52 30.55 -65.89
CA ALA A 37 -60.16 29.30 -65.50
C ALA A 37 -59.25 28.08 -65.76
N ALA A 38 -58.61 28.02 -66.93
CA ALA A 38 -57.67 26.96 -67.29
C ALA A 38 -56.47 26.92 -66.33
N ILE A 39 -55.86 28.06 -66.01
CA ILE A 39 -54.76 28.15 -65.03
C ILE A 39 -55.21 27.65 -63.65
N LYS A 40 -56.42 28.01 -63.22
CA LYS A 40 -56.98 27.54 -61.95
C LYS A 40 -57.09 26.01 -61.93
N ILE A 41 -57.70 25.42 -62.96
CA ILE A 41 -57.81 23.96 -63.09
C ILE A 41 -56.42 23.31 -63.09
N GLN A 42 -55.51 23.79 -63.93
CA GLN A 42 -54.15 23.25 -64.02
C GLN A 42 -53.40 23.32 -62.68
N LYS A 43 -53.53 24.42 -61.93
CA LYS A 43 -52.94 24.56 -60.59
C LYS A 43 -53.45 23.47 -59.64
N TYR A 44 -54.77 23.24 -59.60
CA TYR A 44 -55.35 22.20 -58.75
C TYR A 44 -54.93 20.80 -59.17
N VAL A 45 -54.91 20.51 -60.47
CA VAL A 45 -54.50 19.20 -61.01
C VAL A 45 -53.04 18.90 -60.66
N ARG A 46 -52.12 19.85 -60.92
CA ARG A 46 -50.71 19.69 -60.55
C ARG A 46 -50.55 19.42 -59.05
N GLY A 47 -51.21 20.21 -58.21
CA GLY A 47 -51.19 20.01 -56.76
C GLY A 47 -51.76 18.67 -56.31
N PHE A 48 -52.84 18.20 -56.93
CA PHE A 48 -53.44 16.90 -56.66
C PHE A 48 -52.47 15.76 -56.98
N ILE A 49 -51.85 15.79 -58.17
CA ILE A 49 -50.88 14.78 -58.59
C ILE A 49 -49.69 14.72 -57.62
N THR A 50 -49.11 15.86 -57.27
CA THR A 50 -47.97 15.92 -56.33
C THR A 50 -48.35 15.38 -54.95
N ARG A 51 -49.48 15.80 -54.38
CA ARG A 51 -49.92 15.30 -53.06
C ARG A 51 -50.18 13.80 -53.08
N ARG A 52 -50.81 13.28 -54.13
CA ARG A 52 -51.06 11.85 -54.28
C ARG A 52 -49.75 11.06 -54.38
N HIS A 53 -48.77 11.57 -55.12
CA HIS A 53 -47.45 10.95 -55.22
C HIS A 53 -46.71 10.94 -53.87
N LEU A 54 -46.73 12.05 -53.13
CA LEU A 54 -46.12 12.13 -51.79
C LEU A 54 -46.79 11.18 -50.80
N GLN A 55 -48.11 11.06 -50.83
CA GLN A 55 -48.83 10.07 -50.02
C GLN A 55 -48.37 8.65 -50.34
N PHE A 56 -48.29 8.30 -51.63
CA PHE A 56 -47.79 6.99 -52.05
C PHE A 56 -46.36 6.71 -51.55
N LEU A 57 -45.46 7.69 -51.67
CA LEU A 57 -44.08 7.55 -51.16
C LEU A 57 -44.05 7.39 -49.63
N HIS A 58 -44.92 8.12 -48.91
CA HIS A 58 -45.03 8.03 -47.46
C HIS A 58 -45.49 6.64 -47.02
N GLU A 59 -46.52 6.09 -47.66
CA GLU A 59 -47.00 4.72 -47.39
C GLU A 59 -45.90 3.68 -47.65
N CYS A 60 -45.18 3.80 -48.76
CA CYS A 60 -44.04 2.93 -49.05
C CYS A 60 -42.96 3.03 -47.96
N ALA A 61 -42.64 4.25 -47.52
CA ALA A 61 -41.66 4.49 -46.46
C ALA A 61 -42.12 3.88 -45.13
N ILE A 62 -43.39 4.01 -44.75
CA ILE A 62 -43.96 3.38 -43.55
C ILE A 62 -43.78 1.87 -43.59
N VAL A 63 -44.08 1.23 -44.73
CA VAL A 63 -43.94 -0.22 -44.89
C VAL A 63 -42.48 -0.65 -44.64
N ILE A 64 -41.52 0.00 -45.32
CA ILE A 64 -40.09 -0.30 -45.15
C ILE A 64 -39.66 -0.11 -43.69
N GLN A 65 -40.01 1.03 -43.09
CA GLN A 65 -39.66 1.35 -41.71
C GLN A 65 -40.26 0.36 -40.71
N LYS A 66 -41.52 -0.06 -40.90
CA LYS A 66 -42.20 -1.05 -40.06
C LYS A 66 -41.44 -2.37 -40.07
N TYR A 67 -41.08 -2.88 -41.26
CA TYR A 67 -40.33 -4.13 -41.38
C TYR A 67 -38.93 -4.03 -40.79
N PHE A 68 -38.22 -2.93 -41.03
CA PHE A 68 -36.89 -2.72 -40.49
C PHE A 68 -36.87 -2.64 -38.96
N ARG A 69 -37.80 -1.87 -38.36
CA ARG A 69 -37.95 -1.80 -36.90
C ARG A 69 -38.23 -3.20 -36.32
N GLY A 70 -39.10 -3.97 -36.95
CA GLY A 70 -39.39 -5.34 -36.55
C GLY A 70 -38.18 -6.28 -36.65
N TYR A 71 -37.40 -6.20 -37.74
CA TYR A 71 -36.17 -6.97 -37.90
C TYR A 71 -35.14 -6.65 -36.80
N LYS A 72 -34.90 -5.36 -36.55
CA LYS A 72 -33.98 -4.91 -35.49
C LYS A 72 -34.37 -5.49 -34.13
N THR A 73 -35.65 -5.38 -33.77
CA THR A 73 -36.15 -5.93 -32.50
C THR A 73 -35.98 -7.44 -32.43
N ARG A 74 -36.37 -8.19 -33.46
CA ARG A 74 -36.21 -9.66 -33.48
C ARG A 74 -34.76 -10.10 -33.33
N LYS A 75 -33.82 -9.40 -33.97
CA LYS A 75 -32.39 -9.68 -33.83
C LYS A 75 -31.91 -9.51 -32.39
N VAL A 76 -32.31 -8.43 -31.72
CA VAL A 76 -31.97 -8.18 -30.30
C VAL A 76 -32.60 -9.24 -29.39
N VAL A 77 -33.90 -9.51 -29.57
CA VAL A 77 -34.63 -10.51 -28.77
C VAL A 77 -34.00 -11.89 -28.91
N ALA A 78 -33.58 -12.31 -30.10
CA ALA A 78 -32.92 -13.60 -30.31
C ALA A 78 -31.61 -13.71 -29.52
N VAL A 79 -30.79 -12.65 -29.51
CA VAL A 79 -29.54 -12.61 -28.73
C VAL A 79 -29.83 -12.66 -27.22
N VAL A 80 -30.78 -11.87 -26.74
CA VAL A 80 -31.15 -11.83 -25.32
C VAL A 80 -31.75 -13.16 -24.87
N ALA A 81 -32.60 -13.78 -25.68
CA ALA A 81 -33.21 -15.08 -25.37
C ALA A 81 -32.14 -16.18 -25.27
N LYS A 82 -31.18 -16.20 -26.20
CA LYS A 82 -30.05 -17.12 -26.15
C LYS A 82 -29.20 -16.91 -24.89
N PHE A 83 -28.81 -15.67 -24.61
CA PHE A 83 -28.03 -15.34 -23.41
C PHE A 83 -28.74 -15.77 -22.12
N LYS A 84 -30.06 -15.51 -22.01
CA LYS A 84 -30.85 -15.93 -20.86
C LYS A 84 -30.90 -17.46 -20.71
N TYR A 85 -31.04 -18.18 -21.82
CA TYR A 85 -31.02 -19.63 -21.81
C TYR A 85 -29.66 -20.17 -21.35
N ASP A 86 -28.57 -19.67 -21.94
CA ASP A 86 -27.21 -20.07 -21.59
C ASP A 86 -26.92 -19.83 -20.10
N LEU A 87 -27.32 -18.66 -19.57
CA LEU A 87 -27.20 -18.34 -18.15
C LEU A 87 -27.99 -19.29 -17.25
N MET A 88 -29.23 -19.63 -17.63
CA MET A 88 -30.06 -20.56 -16.87
C MET A 88 -29.43 -21.96 -16.82
N VAL A 89 -28.91 -22.43 -17.94
CA VAL A 89 -28.21 -23.72 -18.03
C VAL A 89 -26.95 -23.71 -17.16
N GLU A 90 -26.16 -22.65 -17.23
CA GLU A 90 -24.96 -22.49 -16.41
C GLU A 90 -25.29 -22.52 -14.91
N GLN A 91 -26.30 -21.76 -14.48
CA GLN A 91 -26.76 -21.72 -13.09
C GLN A 91 -27.23 -23.09 -12.59
N TYR A 92 -27.98 -23.82 -13.43
CA TYR A 92 -28.41 -25.18 -13.11
C TYR A 92 -27.22 -26.11 -12.88
N HIS A 93 -26.22 -26.08 -13.77
CA HIS A 93 -25.02 -26.88 -13.62
C HIS A 93 -24.19 -26.48 -12.40
N HIS A 94 -24.05 -25.18 -12.11
CA HIS A 94 -23.38 -24.69 -10.89
C HIS A 94 -24.06 -25.20 -9.62
N MET A 95 -25.39 -25.19 -9.57
CA MET A 95 -26.14 -25.75 -8.44
C MET A 95 -25.90 -27.25 -8.27
N CYS A 96 -25.92 -28.02 -9.35
CA CYS A 96 -25.62 -29.44 -9.31
C CYS A 96 -24.17 -29.70 -8.87
N ALA A 97 -23.20 -28.96 -9.40
CA ALA A 97 -21.80 -29.05 -9.01
C ALA A 97 -21.61 -28.74 -7.53
N THR A 98 -22.26 -27.70 -7.01
CA THR A 98 -22.21 -27.32 -5.59
C THR A 98 -22.74 -28.43 -4.68
N LYS A 99 -23.84 -29.11 -5.06
CA LYS A 99 -24.35 -30.28 -4.33
C LYS A 99 -23.33 -31.43 -4.29
N ILE A 100 -22.74 -31.77 -5.43
CA ILE A 100 -21.73 -32.83 -5.51
C ILE A 100 -20.50 -32.47 -4.65
N GLN A 101 -20.00 -31.24 -4.80
CA GLN A 101 -18.83 -30.75 -4.10
C GLN A 101 -19.05 -30.69 -2.59
N SER A 102 -20.18 -30.17 -2.12
CA SER A 102 -20.50 -30.11 -0.69
C SER A 102 -20.59 -31.50 -0.06
N LEU A 103 -21.23 -32.46 -0.75
CA LEU A 103 -21.29 -33.85 -0.32
C LEU A 103 -19.89 -34.48 -0.23
N TRP A 104 -19.06 -34.28 -1.26
CA TRP A 104 -17.68 -34.80 -1.28
C TRP A 104 -16.82 -34.18 -0.17
N ARG A 105 -16.87 -32.85 0.01
CA ARG A 105 -16.12 -32.17 1.08
C ARG A 105 -16.53 -32.70 2.45
N GLY A 106 -17.84 -32.90 2.67
CA GLY A 106 -18.35 -33.51 3.89
C GLY A 106 -17.86 -34.94 4.09
N TYR A 107 -17.90 -35.78 3.05
CA TYR A 107 -17.37 -37.14 3.10
C TYR A 107 -15.88 -37.17 3.42
N ASN A 108 -15.08 -36.35 2.71
CA ASN A 108 -13.65 -36.25 2.90
C ASN A 108 -13.29 -35.83 4.32
N ALA A 109 -14.00 -34.83 4.87
CA ALA A 109 -13.81 -34.41 6.26
C ALA A 109 -14.11 -35.56 7.24
N ARG A 110 -15.23 -36.27 7.09
CA ARG A 110 -15.58 -37.38 7.99
C ARG A 110 -14.63 -38.57 7.90
N LYS A 111 -14.09 -38.84 6.70
CA LYS A 111 -13.18 -39.98 6.48
C LYS A 111 -11.76 -39.69 6.91
N ASN A 112 -11.24 -38.51 6.57
CA ASN A 112 -9.81 -38.21 6.69
C ASN A 112 -9.49 -37.30 7.88
N PHE A 113 -10.47 -36.65 8.52
CA PHE A 113 -10.24 -35.74 9.64
C PHE A 113 -10.89 -36.25 10.93
N ASN A 114 -10.07 -36.46 11.97
CA ASN A 114 -10.53 -36.80 13.30
C ASN A 114 -10.54 -35.56 14.19
N TYR A 115 -11.73 -35.02 14.45
CA TYR A 115 -11.93 -33.81 15.25
C TYR A 115 -11.31 -33.90 16.65
N TYR A 116 -11.50 -35.02 17.35
CA TYR A 116 -11.01 -35.16 18.72
C TYR A 116 -9.48 -35.22 18.80
N LYS A 117 -8.82 -35.88 17.84
CA LYS A 117 -7.36 -35.86 17.73
C LYS A 117 -6.84 -34.45 17.44
N PHE A 118 -7.47 -33.73 16.53
CA PHE A 118 -7.09 -32.37 16.20
C PHE A 118 -7.28 -31.40 17.38
N LYS A 119 -8.41 -31.51 18.09
CA LYS A 119 -8.68 -30.69 19.29
C LYS A 119 -7.65 -30.95 20.39
N LYS A 120 -7.35 -32.22 20.68
CA LYS A 120 -6.32 -32.58 21.65
C LYS A 120 -4.95 -32.00 21.28
N TRP A 121 -4.55 -32.13 20.01
CA TRP A 121 -3.30 -31.54 19.53
C TRP A 121 -3.30 -30.01 19.66
N LEU A 122 -4.41 -29.33 19.34
CA LEU A 122 -4.52 -27.88 19.53
C LEU A 122 -4.34 -27.47 20.99
N ASP A 123 -5.00 -28.18 21.92
CA ASP A 123 -4.86 -27.90 23.35
C ASP A 123 -3.42 -28.10 23.82
N GLU A 124 -2.74 -29.15 23.35
CA GLU A 124 -1.31 -29.40 23.62
C GLU A 124 -0.41 -28.26 23.09
N ILE A 125 -0.66 -27.79 21.86
CA ILE A 125 0.07 -26.67 21.27
C ILE A 125 -0.16 -25.38 22.05
N ILE A 126 -1.40 -25.09 22.42
CA ILE A 126 -1.74 -23.90 23.22
C ILE A 126 -1.00 -23.94 24.56
N MET A 127 -0.98 -25.09 25.23
CA MET A 127 -0.27 -25.25 26.50
C MET A 127 1.24 -25.08 26.33
N LYS A 128 1.83 -25.66 25.28
CA LYS A 128 3.26 -25.51 25.00
C LYS A 128 3.63 -24.07 24.69
N ASN A 129 2.84 -23.37 23.87
CA ASN A 129 3.06 -21.96 23.55
C ASN A 129 3.01 -21.08 24.82
N LYS A 130 2.08 -21.37 25.74
CA LYS A 130 2.01 -20.69 27.05
C LYS A 130 3.27 -20.95 27.87
N SER A 131 3.70 -22.21 28.01
CA SER A 131 4.93 -22.57 28.72
C SER A 131 6.14 -21.83 28.15
N VAL A 132 6.34 -21.90 26.83
CA VAL A 132 7.47 -21.25 26.15
C VAL A 132 7.45 -19.73 26.36
N THR A 133 6.27 -19.11 26.36
CA THR A 133 6.15 -17.67 26.64
C THR A 133 6.60 -17.35 28.07
N VAL A 134 6.17 -18.14 29.05
CA VAL A 134 6.59 -17.97 30.45
C VAL A 134 8.09 -18.20 30.60
N ASP A 135 8.64 -19.25 29.99
CA ASP A 135 10.07 -19.56 30.01
C ASP A 135 10.90 -18.44 29.38
N MET A 136 10.43 -17.85 28.28
CA MET A 136 11.07 -16.73 27.61
C MET A 136 11.09 -15.47 28.49
N ILE A 137 10.01 -15.20 29.23
CA ILE A 137 9.95 -14.09 30.19
C ILE A 137 10.92 -14.33 31.35
N MET A 138 10.93 -15.54 31.92
CA MET A 138 11.84 -15.90 33.02
C MET A 138 13.30 -15.82 32.59
N PHE A 139 13.63 -16.34 31.40
CA PHE A 139 14.96 -16.26 30.83
C PHE A 139 15.42 -14.82 30.66
N LYS A 140 14.57 -13.95 30.11
CA LYS A 140 14.88 -12.52 29.97
C LYS A 140 15.16 -11.87 31.33
N SER A 141 14.32 -12.12 32.34
CA SER A 141 14.51 -11.57 33.69
C SER A 141 15.81 -12.06 34.33
N ASN A 142 16.13 -13.35 34.20
CA ASN A 142 17.37 -13.93 34.72
C ASN A 142 18.60 -13.36 34.03
N GLU A 143 18.56 -13.18 32.71
CA GLU A 143 19.65 -12.56 31.95
C GLU A 143 19.86 -11.09 32.34
N MET A 144 18.77 -10.33 32.57
CA MET A 144 18.88 -8.96 33.07
C MET A 144 19.52 -8.92 34.47
N ALA A 145 19.08 -9.78 35.38
CA ALA A 145 19.65 -9.88 36.73
C ALA A 145 21.12 -10.32 36.72
N ARG A 146 21.50 -11.20 35.79
CA ARG A 146 22.90 -11.62 35.61
C ARG A 146 23.77 -10.47 35.14
N LYS A 147 23.33 -9.73 34.12
CA LYS A 147 24.04 -8.54 33.63
C LYS A 147 24.16 -7.46 34.71
N GLU A 148 23.12 -7.25 35.51
CA GLU A 148 23.17 -6.31 36.63
C GLU A 148 24.22 -6.72 37.66
N LYS A 149 24.29 -8.02 38.00
CA LYS A 149 25.34 -8.54 38.90
C LYS A 149 26.74 -8.43 38.31
N GLU A 150 26.91 -8.76 37.02
CA GLU A 150 28.19 -8.62 36.31
C GLU A 150 28.65 -7.14 36.33
N MET A 151 27.75 -6.20 36.01
CA MET A 151 28.04 -4.76 36.09
C MET A 151 28.42 -4.32 37.51
N ILE A 152 27.67 -4.75 38.53
CA ILE A 152 27.98 -4.43 39.94
C ILE A 152 29.34 -5.01 40.34
N GLN A 153 29.66 -6.23 39.89
CA GLN A 153 30.97 -6.84 40.15
C GLN A 153 32.09 -6.05 39.47
N ASP A 154 31.95 -5.71 38.19
CA ASP A 154 32.93 -4.90 37.45
C ASP A 154 33.17 -3.55 38.14
N TYR A 155 32.10 -2.89 38.61
CA TYR A 155 32.21 -1.66 39.39
C TYR A 155 32.93 -1.87 40.72
N ASN A 156 32.63 -2.95 41.45
CA ASN A 156 33.29 -3.25 42.71
C ASN A 156 34.79 -3.54 42.51
N ASP A 157 35.14 -4.34 41.50
CA ASP A 157 36.52 -4.65 41.14
C ASP A 157 37.29 -3.37 40.77
N TRP A 158 36.64 -2.46 40.02
CA TRP A 158 37.23 -1.17 39.67
C TRP A 158 37.41 -0.26 40.90
N ILE A 159 36.42 -0.21 41.80
CA ILE A 159 36.51 0.55 43.05
C ILE A 159 37.65 0.00 43.92
N GLU A 160 37.79 -1.32 44.03
CA GLU A 160 38.86 -1.96 44.77
C GLU A 160 40.24 -1.65 44.16
N PHE A 161 40.36 -1.78 42.83
CA PHE A 161 41.56 -1.36 42.11
C PHE A 161 41.92 0.10 42.39
N MET A 162 40.95 1.02 42.29
CA MET A 162 41.15 2.43 42.57
C MET A 162 41.56 2.66 44.03
N ALA A 163 41.00 1.92 45.00
CA ALA A 163 41.40 2.01 46.39
C ALA A 163 42.89 1.66 46.58
N THR A 164 43.41 0.66 45.85
CA THR A 164 44.85 0.33 45.88
C THR A 164 45.73 1.49 45.39
N LYS A 165 45.25 2.29 44.42
CA LYS A 165 45.99 3.43 43.87
C LYS A 165 45.87 4.67 44.74
N LEU A 166 44.68 4.93 45.26
CA LEU A 166 44.33 6.16 45.97
C LEU A 166 44.52 6.07 47.49
N HIS A 167 44.93 4.93 48.06
CA HIS A 167 45.09 4.74 49.51
C HIS A 167 45.92 5.84 50.20
N HIS A 168 46.94 6.37 49.53
CA HIS A 168 47.81 7.44 50.04
C HIS A 168 47.13 8.82 50.12
N LEU A 169 45.98 8.99 49.45
CA LEU A 169 45.18 10.22 49.51
C LEU A 169 44.29 10.28 50.76
N LEU A 170 44.30 9.24 51.59
CA LEU A 170 43.65 9.21 52.90
C LEU A 170 44.31 10.22 53.84
N ARG A 171 43.51 11.01 54.56
CA ARG A 171 44.04 11.93 55.57
C ARG A 171 44.90 11.21 56.62
N THR A 172 45.93 11.90 57.09
CA THR A 172 46.72 11.48 58.25
C THR A 172 46.31 12.30 59.47
N LYS A 173 46.88 12.00 60.65
CA LYS A 173 46.65 12.80 61.87
C LYS A 173 47.11 14.26 61.71
N VAL A 174 48.01 14.53 60.77
CA VAL A 174 48.68 15.83 60.63
C VAL A 174 48.24 16.55 59.36
N THR A 175 47.95 15.81 58.28
CA THR A 175 47.57 16.37 56.97
C THR A 175 46.18 15.92 56.53
N PRO A 176 45.26 16.84 56.18
CA PRO A 176 43.99 16.46 55.55
C PRO A 176 44.25 15.80 54.18
N GLY A 177 43.45 14.80 53.84
CA GLY A 177 43.49 14.10 52.56
C GLY A 177 42.78 14.91 51.47
N ILE A 178 43.02 14.60 50.20
CA ILE A 178 42.42 15.36 49.07
C ILE A 178 40.88 15.34 49.13
N TYR A 179 40.31 14.22 49.55
CA TYR A 179 38.85 14.03 49.66
C TYR A 179 38.27 14.44 51.02
N SER A 180 39.07 15.09 51.89
CA SER A 180 38.60 15.59 53.17
C SER A 180 37.64 16.78 52.98
N LYS A 181 36.51 16.81 53.71
CA LYS A 181 35.62 17.97 53.71
C LYS A 181 36.31 19.15 54.43
N LYS A 182 36.31 20.34 53.81
CA LYS A 182 36.93 21.54 54.38
C LYS A 182 36.30 21.87 55.74
N GLY A 183 37.14 22.07 56.76
CA GLY A 183 36.71 22.41 58.12
C GLY A 183 36.15 21.25 58.95
N SER A 184 36.19 20.00 58.45
CA SER A 184 35.73 18.82 59.19
C SER A 184 36.86 17.85 59.50
N SER A 185 36.94 17.39 60.75
CA SER A 185 37.84 16.32 61.20
C SER A 185 37.33 14.91 60.86
N GLU A 186 36.09 14.79 60.36
CA GLU A 186 35.48 13.51 60.00
C GLU A 186 35.87 13.07 58.59
N LEU A 187 36.11 11.77 58.42
CA LEU A 187 36.40 11.14 57.13
C LEU A 187 35.20 11.27 56.18
N SER A 188 35.44 11.66 54.93
CA SER A 188 34.41 11.59 53.89
C SER A 188 34.05 10.14 53.54
N GLU A 189 32.96 9.90 52.81
CA GLU A 189 32.55 8.53 52.44
C GLU A 189 33.65 7.79 51.65
N ILE A 190 34.37 8.50 50.77
CA ILE A 190 35.53 7.95 50.05
C ILE A 190 36.66 7.62 51.02
N GLU A 191 36.99 8.51 51.96
CA GLU A 191 38.03 8.26 52.95
C GLU A 191 37.66 7.15 53.95
N LYS A 192 36.36 7.03 54.30
CA LYS A 192 35.85 5.90 55.11
C LYS A 192 36.04 4.58 54.37
N TYR A 193 35.76 4.56 53.07
CA TYR A 193 35.98 3.38 52.24
C TYR A 193 37.48 3.05 52.10
N LEU A 194 38.31 4.03 51.74
CA LEU A 194 39.76 3.86 51.65
C LEU A 194 40.39 3.42 52.98
N LYS A 195 39.87 3.89 54.13
CA LYS A 195 40.32 3.46 55.46
C LYS A 195 39.95 2.01 55.78
N LYS A 196 38.84 1.51 55.24
CA LYS A 196 38.45 0.08 55.38
C LYS A 196 39.38 -0.82 54.56
N PHE A 197 39.96 -0.30 53.47
CA PHE A 197 40.89 -1.04 52.64
C PHE A 197 42.24 -1.23 53.34
N LYS A 198 42.61 -2.49 53.62
CA LYS A 198 43.86 -2.83 54.31
C LYS A 198 45.02 -2.90 53.32
N TYR A 199 45.53 -1.74 52.91
CA TYR A 199 46.59 -1.64 51.91
C TYR A 199 47.86 -2.45 52.26
N SER A 200 48.27 -2.49 53.52
CA SER A 200 49.46 -3.22 53.95
C SER A 200 49.33 -4.73 53.72
N GLN A 201 48.16 -5.28 54.02
CA GLN A 201 47.84 -6.70 53.83
C GLN A 201 47.77 -7.04 52.35
N PHE A 202 47.10 -6.21 51.54
CA PHE A 202 47.09 -6.35 50.09
C PHE A 202 48.51 -6.40 49.49
N MET A 203 49.41 -5.53 49.95
CA MET A 203 50.80 -5.52 49.46
C MET A 203 51.60 -6.76 49.89
N GLU A 204 51.21 -7.43 50.97
CA GLU A 204 51.79 -8.70 51.41
C GLU A 204 51.32 -9.85 50.53
N GLU A 205 50.01 -9.97 50.33
CA GLU A 205 49.40 -10.96 49.45
C GLU A 205 49.91 -10.83 48.00
N LEU A 206 50.08 -9.59 47.51
CA LEU A 206 50.65 -9.35 46.18
C LEU A 206 52.13 -9.77 46.08
N ARG A 207 52.90 -9.66 47.17
CA ARG A 207 54.28 -10.15 47.21
C ARG A 207 54.31 -11.67 47.13
N ASP A 208 53.45 -12.34 47.90
CA ASP A 208 53.38 -13.80 47.95
C ASP A 208 52.93 -14.38 46.61
N GLU A 209 51.93 -13.78 45.96
CA GLU A 209 51.45 -14.22 44.64
C GLU A 209 52.53 -14.03 43.57
N ARG A 210 53.29 -12.92 43.61
CA ARG A 210 54.42 -12.70 42.70
C ARG A 210 55.53 -13.74 42.89
N VAL A 211 55.84 -14.10 44.15
CA VAL A 211 56.81 -15.15 44.48
C VAL A 211 56.34 -16.49 43.92
N LYS A 212 55.05 -16.79 44.07
CA LYS A 212 54.44 -18.02 43.58
C LYS A 212 54.45 -18.11 42.04
N VAL A 213 54.08 -17.06 41.33
CA VAL A 213 54.14 -17.01 39.86
C VAL A 213 55.58 -17.16 39.37
N ALA A 214 56.54 -16.49 40.01
CA ALA A 214 57.96 -16.65 39.69
C ALA A 214 58.44 -18.10 39.91
N LEU A 215 58.01 -18.77 40.96
CA LEU A 215 58.27 -20.19 41.21
C LEU A 215 57.68 -21.09 40.12
N GLU A 216 56.45 -20.82 39.67
CA GLU A 216 55.80 -21.59 38.60
C GLU A 216 56.49 -21.43 37.23
N ASP A 217 56.95 -20.21 36.90
CA ASP A 217 57.72 -19.97 35.67
C ASP A 217 59.09 -20.65 35.70
N ILE A 218 59.76 -20.69 36.86
CA ILE A 218 61.00 -21.45 37.07
C ILE A 218 60.75 -22.96 36.89
N LEU A 219 59.61 -23.47 37.37
CA LEU A 219 59.24 -24.88 37.21
C LEU A 219 58.88 -25.23 35.75
N LYS A 220 58.24 -24.32 35.00
CA LYS A 220 57.89 -24.52 33.58
C LYS A 220 59.09 -24.43 32.63
N THR A 221 60.07 -23.58 32.92
CA THR A 221 61.31 -23.45 32.12
C THR A 221 62.28 -24.62 32.33
N ASN A 222 61.97 -25.56 33.21
CA ASN A 222 62.78 -26.74 33.48
C ASN A 222 62.56 -27.89 32.48
N LYS A 223 62.54 -27.57 31.19
CA LYS A 223 63.04 -28.48 30.16
C LYS A 223 64.39 -27.91 29.70
N THR A 224 65.44 -28.49 30.28
CA THR A 224 66.88 -28.21 30.12
C THR A 224 67.40 -26.92 30.77
N CYS A 225 67.67 -26.96 32.07
CA CYS A 225 68.72 -26.12 32.64
C CYS A 225 69.79 -27.00 33.30
N ALA A 226 70.73 -27.48 32.48
CA ALA A 226 71.99 -28.00 32.96
C ALA A 226 72.85 -26.85 33.51
N ARG A 227 73.20 -26.93 34.80
CA ARG A 227 74.35 -26.30 35.48
C ARG A 227 74.66 -24.81 35.20
N THR A 228 74.50 -24.02 36.27
CA THR A 228 75.35 -22.89 36.72
C THR A 228 75.43 -21.56 35.96
N LYS A 229 74.57 -21.24 34.99
CA LYS A 229 74.43 -19.83 34.48
C LYS A 229 73.03 -19.21 34.54
N VAL A 230 72.00 -19.97 34.90
CA VAL A 230 70.60 -19.51 34.84
C VAL A 230 70.13 -18.86 36.14
N HIS A 231 70.76 -19.18 37.27
CA HIS A 231 70.41 -18.60 38.57
C HIS A 231 70.69 -17.09 38.65
N GLU A 232 71.72 -16.60 37.96
CA GLU A 232 72.11 -15.19 37.94
C GLU A 232 71.17 -14.32 37.08
N LYS A 233 70.72 -14.84 35.93
CA LYS A 233 69.68 -14.22 35.08
C LYS A 233 68.29 -14.21 35.73
N CYS A 234 67.95 -15.26 36.50
CA CYS A 234 66.71 -15.30 37.28
C CYS A 234 66.75 -14.28 38.43
N LEU A 235 67.90 -14.11 39.10
CA LEU A 235 68.12 -13.05 40.10
C LEU A 235 68.12 -11.63 39.49
N GLU A 236 68.65 -11.44 38.28
CA GLU A 236 68.56 -10.18 37.54
C GLU A 236 67.12 -9.84 37.13
N SER A 237 66.31 -10.83 36.74
CA SER A 237 64.87 -10.65 36.52
C SER A 237 64.11 -10.34 37.81
N TYR A 238 64.59 -10.84 38.96
CA TYR A 238 64.08 -10.51 40.29
C TYR A 238 64.45 -9.09 40.75
N ARG A 239 65.61 -8.57 40.29
CA ARG A 239 66.09 -7.20 40.57
C ARG A 239 65.56 -6.15 39.57
N ALA A 240 65.23 -6.55 38.35
CA ALA A 240 64.74 -5.67 37.30
C ALA A 240 63.22 -5.70 37.20
N LYS A 241 62.53 -4.96 38.09
CA LYS A 241 61.31 -4.18 37.80
C LYS A 241 60.75 -3.52 39.07
N TYR A 242 61.33 -2.37 39.41
CA TYR A 242 60.50 -1.22 39.78
C TYR A 242 60.24 -0.43 38.50
N THR A 243 58.98 -0.26 38.13
CA THR A 243 58.37 1.07 38.00
C THR A 243 56.92 0.94 37.56
N ILE A 244 56.10 1.75 38.23
CA ILE A 244 54.74 2.11 37.85
C ILE A 244 54.81 2.72 36.45
N SER A 245 54.22 2.10 35.44
CA SER A 245 53.61 2.81 34.30
C SER A 245 52.81 1.86 33.42
N ASN A 246 51.52 2.18 33.33
CA ASN A 246 50.62 1.94 32.21
C ASN A 246 49.95 0.54 32.06
N PRO A 247 48.70 0.37 32.51
CA PRO A 247 47.75 -0.44 31.78
C PRO A 247 47.16 0.39 30.64
N ALA A 248 47.35 -0.05 29.40
CA ALA A 248 46.58 0.46 28.28
C ALA A 248 45.10 0.09 28.49
N LEU A 249 44.33 1.06 28.97
CA LEU A 249 42.96 1.43 28.62
C LEU A 249 42.74 2.89 29.06
#